data_AF-A0A4P6K0B6-F1
#
_entry.id   AF-A0A4P6K0B6-F1
#
_cell.length_a   1.000
_cell.length_b   1.000
_cell.length_c   1.000
_cell.angle_alpha   90.00
_cell.angle_beta   90.00
_cell.angle_gamma   90.00
#
_symmetry.space_group_name_H-M   'P 1'
#
loop_
_entity.id
_entity.type
_entity.pdbx_description
1 polymer ?
#
loop_
_entity_poly.entity_id
_entity_poly.type
_entity_poly.pdbx_seq_one_letter_code
_entity_poly.pdbx_strand_id
1 'polypeptide(L)'
;MLYIPVVRTGELSCFHQELWSAISCAAQEIMPYYEPEIWVPHITLAEHDIEAEKLSRLMARLFTRELHWKITIDNLALIQDTGTQQVLGSQVYFQQP
;
A
#
# COMPACT_ATOMS: atom_id res chain seq x y z
N MET A 1 2.44 3.21 -13.02
CA MET A 1 2.50 3.61 -11.60
C MET A 1 3.96 3.74 -11.19
N LEU A 2 4.28 4.75 -10.38
CA LEU A 2 5.57 4.87 -9.70
C LEU A 2 5.34 4.69 -8.19
N TYR A 3 6.17 3.88 -7.54
CA TYR A 3 6.04 3.56 -6.12
C TYR A 3 7.39 3.28 -5.47
N ILE A 4 7.40 3.32 -4.13
CA ILE A 4 8.51 2.84 -3.30
C ILE A 4 8.16 1.43 -2.82
N PRO A 5 8.97 0.39 -3.12
CA PRO A 5 8.71 -0.94 -2.62
C PRO A 5 8.93 -1.00 -1.10
N VAL A 6 8.06 -1.71 -0.38
CA VAL A 6 8.22 -1.97 1.04
C VAL A 6 8.77 -3.37 1.23
N VAL A 7 9.86 -3.49 2.00
CA VAL A 7 10.40 -4.80 2.38
C VAL A 7 9.48 -5.42 3.43
N ARG A 8 8.90 -6.59 3.12
CA ARG A 8 8.04 -7.33 4.06
C ARG A 8 8.84 -7.86 5.23
N THR A 9 8.36 -7.62 6.45
CA THR A 9 8.76 -8.41 7.61
C THR A 9 7.85 -9.64 7.75
N GLY A 10 8.23 -10.59 8.61
CA GLY A 10 7.37 -11.73 8.92
C GLY A 10 6.04 -11.29 9.53
N GLU A 11 6.08 -10.30 10.42
CA GLU A 11 4.92 -9.72 11.10
C GLU A 11 3.96 -9.05 10.10
N LEU A 12 4.48 -8.26 9.16
CA LEU A 12 3.65 -7.63 8.13
C LEU A 12 3.00 -8.67 7.21
N SER A 13 3.73 -9.74 6.89
CA SER A 13 3.19 -10.83 6.06
C SER A 13 2.09 -11.60 6.80
N CYS A 14 2.29 -11.90 8.08
CA CYS A 14 1.29 -12.55 8.93
C CYS A 14 0.04 -11.68 9.09
N PHE A 15 0.22 -10.39 9.37
CA PHE A 15 -0.88 -9.43 9.49
C PHE A 15 -1.73 -9.37 8.21
N HIS A 16 -1.10 -9.28 7.05
CA HIS A 16 -1.81 -9.28 5.76
C HIS A 16 -2.55 -10.59 5.49
N GLN A 17 -1.95 -11.74 5.81
CA GLN A 17 -2.58 -13.06 5.67
C GLN A 17 -3.85 -13.17 6.54
N GLU A 18 -3.77 -12.76 7.80
CA GLU A 18 -4.91 -12.78 8.73
C GLU A 18 -6.01 -11.83 8.26
N LEU A 19 -5.64 -10.61 7.87
CA LEU A 19 -6.58 -9.61 7.35
C LEU A 19 -7.29 -10.14 6.10
N TRP A 20 -6.53 -10.67 5.14
CA TRP A 20 -7.06 -11.28 3.93
C TRP A 20 -8.07 -12.38 4.24
N SER A 21 -7.72 -13.32 5.13
CA SER A 21 -8.62 -14.40 5.51
C SER A 21 -9.91 -13.89 6.18
N ALA A 22 -9.83 -12.82 6.98
CA ALA A 22 -10.97 -12.26 7.68
C ALA A 22 -11.94 -11.52 6.76
N ILE A 23 -11.44 -10.81 5.75
CA ILE A 23 -12.27 -10.00 4.85
C ILE A 23 -12.73 -10.76 3.61
N SER A 24 -12.04 -11.84 3.22
CA SER A 24 -12.29 -12.49 1.94
C SER A 24 -13.69 -13.08 1.81
N CYS A 25 -14.29 -13.52 2.92
CA CYS A 25 -15.65 -14.08 2.92
C CYS A 25 -16.74 -13.01 2.69
N ALA A 26 -16.44 -11.74 2.95
CA ALA A 26 -17.38 -10.62 2.83
C ALA A 26 -17.19 -9.84 1.52
N ALA A 27 -16.08 -10.04 0.82
CA ALA A 27 -15.75 -9.31 -0.40
C ALA A 27 -16.24 -10.06 -1.65
N GLN A 28 -16.76 -9.30 -2.63
CA GLN A 28 -17.31 -9.86 -3.86
C GLN A 28 -16.30 -9.90 -5.02
N GLU A 29 -15.39 -8.92 -5.09
CA GLU A 29 -14.43 -8.75 -6.19
C GLU A 29 -13.03 -8.44 -5.64
N ILE A 30 -12.44 -9.40 -4.93
CA ILE A 30 -11.09 -9.24 -4.41
C ILE A 30 -10.09 -9.35 -5.55
N MET A 31 -9.22 -8.35 -5.65
CA MET A 31 -8.16 -8.32 -6.63
C MET A 31 -7.08 -9.38 -6.33
N PRO A 32 -6.83 -10.36 -7.23
CA PRO A 32 -5.92 -11.47 -6.97
C PRO A 32 -4.48 -11.05 -6.66
N TYR A 33 -4.02 -9.92 -7.21
CA TYR A 33 -2.65 -9.42 -6.97
C TYR A 33 -2.40 -8.91 -5.53
N TYR A 34 -3.45 -8.88 -4.70
CA TYR A 34 -3.33 -8.63 -3.26
C TYR A 34 -3.37 -9.92 -2.43
N GLU A 35 -3.45 -11.11 -3.05
CA GLU A 35 -3.37 -12.37 -2.29
C GLU A 35 -2.00 -12.49 -1.59
N PRO A 36 -1.92 -13.12 -0.41
CA PRO A 36 -0.71 -13.10 0.43
C PRO A 36 0.57 -13.59 -0.25
N GLU A 37 0.45 -14.58 -1.13
CA GLU A 37 1.56 -15.24 -1.81
C GLU A 37 2.29 -14.32 -2.80
N ILE A 38 1.55 -13.46 -3.50
CA ILE A 38 2.09 -12.55 -4.53
C ILE A 38 1.98 -11.07 -4.17
N TRP A 39 1.48 -10.74 -2.97
CA TRP A 39 1.34 -9.37 -2.51
C TRP A 39 2.69 -8.63 -2.45
N VAL A 40 2.77 -7.52 -3.18
CA VAL A 40 3.91 -6.59 -3.17
C VAL A 40 3.48 -5.28 -2.50
N PRO A 41 3.73 -5.09 -1.20
CA PRO A 41 3.42 -3.83 -0.54
C PRO A 41 4.29 -2.70 -1.10
N HIS A 42 3.65 -1.56 -1.33
CA HIS A 42 4.31 -0.40 -1.89
C HIS A 42 3.62 0.89 -1.42
N ILE A 43 4.38 1.98 -1.45
CA ILE A 43 3.88 3.33 -1.24
C ILE A 43 3.82 3.99 -2.61
N THR A 44 2.60 4.19 -3.13
CA THR A 44 2.39 4.87 -4.41
C THR A 44 2.85 6.31 -4.32
N LEU A 45 3.71 6.73 -5.26
CA LEU A 45 4.16 8.12 -5.39
C LEU A 45 3.41 8.86 -6.50
N ALA A 46 3.05 8.14 -7.57
CA ALA A 46 2.28 8.68 -8.67
C ALA A 46 1.52 7.56 -9.41
N GLU A 47 0.28 7.86 -9.75
CA GLU A 47 -0.65 6.97 -10.46
C GLU A 47 -1.34 7.78 -11.56
N HIS A 48 -1.47 7.17 -12.75
CA HIS A 48 -1.92 7.81 -14.00
C HIS A 48 -1.04 8.97 -14.52
N ASP A 49 -1.11 9.24 -15.83
CA ASP A 49 -0.55 10.42 -16.53
C ASP A 49 0.93 10.80 -16.26
N ILE A 50 1.79 9.80 -16.07
CA ILE A 50 3.24 10.03 -16.00
C ILE A 50 3.80 10.10 -17.43
N GLU A 51 3.91 11.31 -17.99
CA GLU A 51 4.66 11.54 -19.23
C GLU A 51 6.13 11.10 -19.05
N ALA A 52 6.70 10.42 -20.05
CA ALA A 52 8.05 9.85 -19.98
C ALA A 52 9.13 10.89 -19.61
N GLU A 53 8.99 12.13 -20.09
CA GLU A 53 9.88 13.25 -19.81
C GLU A 53 9.79 13.79 -18.38
N LYS A 54 8.65 13.58 -17.71
CA LYS A 54 8.45 13.89 -16.29
C LYS A 54 9.03 12.77 -15.43
N LEU A 55 8.90 11.51 -15.87
CA LEU A 55 9.45 10.35 -15.17
C LEU A 55 10.97 10.43 -15.05
N SER A 56 11.70 10.73 -16.13
CA SER A 56 13.17 10.80 -16.11
C SER A 56 13.69 11.84 -15.11
N ARG A 57 13.04 13.02 -15.06
CA ARG A 57 13.36 14.08 -14.09
C ARG A 57 13.02 13.68 -12.65
N LEU A 58 11.90 13.01 -12.43
CA LEU A 58 11.53 12.48 -11.11
C LEU A 58 12.54 11.43 -10.63
N MET A 59 12.93 10.50 -11.49
CA MET A 59 13.92 9.47 -11.16
C MET A 59 15.27 10.07 -10.78
N ALA A 60 15.76 11.05 -11.54
CA ALA A 60 17.03 11.73 -11.22
C ALA A 60 17.01 12.40 -9.83
N ARG A 61 15.84 12.91 -9.38
CA ARG A 61 15.69 13.52 -8.05
C ARG A 61 15.50 12.51 -6.92
N LEU A 62 14.90 11.35 -7.21
CA LEU A 62 14.68 10.29 -6.23
C LEU A 62 15.94 9.44 -6.04
N PHE A 63 16.73 9.23 -7.09
CA PHE A 63 17.95 8.42 -7.03
C PHE A 63 19.02 8.99 -6.08
N THR A 64 18.98 10.29 -5.80
CA THR A 64 19.89 10.95 -4.87
C THR A 64 19.42 10.89 -3.41
N ARG A 65 18.26 10.27 -3.12
CA ARG A 65 17.72 10.14 -1.77
C ARG A 65 17.98 8.74 -1.23
N GLU A 66 18.54 8.67 -0.03
CA GLU A 66 18.55 7.44 0.74
C GLU A 66 17.16 7.20 1.34
N LEU A 67 16.46 6.18 0.84
CA LEU A 67 15.12 5.80 1.29
C LEU A 67 15.20 4.62 2.28
N HIS A 68 15.97 4.80 3.36
CA HIS A 68 16.10 3.82 4.44
C HIS A 68 15.07 4.08 5.55
N TRP A 69 13.80 3.95 5.22
CA TRP A 69 12.72 4.20 6.17
C TRP A 69 12.37 2.95 6.97
N LYS A 70 12.25 3.13 8.28
CA LYS A 70 11.56 2.19 9.16
C LYS A 70 10.21 2.80 9.53
N ILE A 71 9.14 2.14 9.11
CA ILE A 71 7.78 2.62 9.31
C ILE A 71 7.10 1.69 10.32
N THR A 72 6.55 2.28 11.38
CA THR A 72 5.67 1.56 12.29
C THR A 72 4.28 1.57 11.67
N ILE A 73 3.68 0.39 11.52
CA ILE A 73 2.25 0.28 11.19
C ILE A 73 1.50 0.28 12.51
N ASP A 74 0.86 1.40 12.84
CA ASP A 74 0.15 1.63 14.10
C ASP A 74 -1.36 1.80 13.90
N ASN A 75 -1.86 1.71 12.66
CA ASN A 75 -3.28 1.76 12.38
C ASN A 75 -3.65 1.03 11.09
N LEU A 76 -4.94 0.72 10.95
CA LEU A 76 -5.58 0.23 9.73
C LEU A 76 -6.77 1.12 9.39
N ALA A 77 -6.97 1.44 8.10
CA ALA A 77 -8.09 2.24 7.64
C ALA A 77 -8.89 1.49 6.56
N LEU A 78 -10.22 1.58 6.64
CA LEU A 78 -11.12 1.19 5.56
C LEU A 78 -11.40 2.41 4.70
N ILE A 79 -10.98 2.35 3.44
CA ILE A 79 -11.20 3.40 2.44
C ILE A 79 -12.33 2.97 1.51
N GLN A 80 -13.28 3.87 1.26
CA GLN A 80 -14.36 3.68 0.31
C GLN A 80 -14.07 4.50 -0.93
N ASP A 81 -14.10 3.86 -2.10
CA ASP A 81 -14.02 4.56 -3.39
C ASP A 81 -15.43 4.88 -3.88
N THR A 82 -15.73 6.16 -4.10
CA THR A 82 -17.04 6.62 -4.61
C THR A 82 -17.05 6.76 -6.13
N GLY A 83 -15.97 6.37 -6.82
CA GLY A 83 -15.75 6.55 -8.27
C GLY A 83 -15.24 7.94 -8.66
N THR A 84 -15.32 8.91 -7.75
CA THR A 84 -14.80 10.28 -7.94
C THR A 84 -13.74 10.66 -6.92
N GLN A 85 -13.78 10.02 -5.75
CA GLN A 85 -12.85 10.24 -4.65
C GLN A 85 -12.79 9.00 -3.77
N GLN A 86 -11.69 8.91 -3.03
CA GLN A 86 -11.52 7.95 -1.95
C GLN A 86 -11.81 8.66 -0.62
N VAL A 87 -12.71 8.08 0.17
CA VAL A 87 -13.11 8.62 1.48
C VAL A 87 -12.77 7.65 2.60
N LEU A 88 -12.37 8.20 3.74
CA LEU A 88 -12.15 7.40 4.94
C LEU A 88 -13.49 6.92 5.51
N GLY A 89 -13.71 5.60 5.52
CA GLY A 89 -14.87 4.99 6.16
C GLY A 89 -14.66 4.79 7.65
N SER A 90 -13.57 4.14 8.03
CA SER A 90 -13.18 3.93 9.43
C SER A 90 -11.68 3.78 9.59
N GLN A 91 -11.17 3.99 10.80
CA GLN A 91 -9.76 3.81 11.14
C GLN A 91 -9.66 3.22 12.55
N VAL A 92 -8.79 2.23 12.70
CA VAL A 92 -8.48 1.60 13.98
C VAL A 92 -7.00 1.76 14.26
N TYR A 93 -6.67 2.29 15.43
CA TYR A 93 -5.30 2.40 15.90
C TYR A 93 -4.94 1.16 16.72
N PHE A 94 -3.80 0.58 16.44
CA PHE A 94 -3.22 -0.50 17.22
C PHE A 94 -2.64 0.09 18.49
N GLN A 95 -3.02 -0.45 19.64
CA GLN A 95 -2.38 -0.08 20.88
C GLN A 95 -0.93 -0.57 20.83
N GLN A 96 0.02 0.35 21.01
CA GLN A 96 1.40 -0.05 21.24
C GLN A 96 1.47 -0.76 22.59
N PRO A 97 2.16 -1.90 22.69
CA PRO A 97 2.40 -2.56 23.97
C PRO A 97 3.19 -1.68 24.94
#